data_AF-A0A7W0D8K5-F1
#
_entry.id   AF-A0A7W0D8K5-F1
#
_cell.length_a   1.000
_cell.length_b   1.000
_cell.length_c   1.000
_cell.angle_alpha   90.00
_cell.angle_beta   90.00
_cell.angle_gamma   90.00
#
_symmetry.space_group_name_H-M   'P 1'
#
loop_
_entity.id
_entity.type
_entity.pdbx_description
1 polymer ?
#
loop_
_entity_poly.entity_id
_entity_poly.type
_entity_poly.pdbx_seq_one_letter_code
_entity_poly.pdbx_strand_id
1 'polypeptide(L)'
;MPNVTLHQNGQVYQQEVTENSNLVVLAGVKKFPHLKYGCGMGKCTKCMVKVVTGGDKLQEPNWKENKMLGDKINEGFRLACQLYISEDIELCQE
;
A
#
# COMPACT_ATOMS: atom_id res chain seq x y z
N MET A 1 10.31 -7.71 11.45
CA MET A 1 9.59 -6.43 11.32
C MET A 1 9.98 -5.87 9.97
N PRO A 2 9.07 -5.83 8.98
CA PRO A 2 9.40 -5.32 7.66
C PRO A 2 9.58 -3.79 7.65
N ASN A 3 10.52 -3.33 6.83
CA ASN A 3 10.74 -1.92 6.52
C ASN A 3 9.84 -1.47 5.37
N VAL A 4 9.08 -0.40 5.59
CA VAL A 4 8.23 0.22 4.57
C VAL A 4 8.84 1.55 4.17
N THR A 5 9.18 1.70 2.89
CA THR A 5 9.56 2.99 2.29
C THR A 5 8.38 3.54 1.48
N LEU A 6 7.90 4.73 1.82
CA LEU A 6 6.83 5.43 1.12
C LEU A 6 7.34 6.73 0.50
N HIS A 7 7.29 6.81 -0.82
CA HIS A 7 7.45 8.05 -1.58
C HIS A 7 6.11 8.74 -1.70
N GLN A 8 6.00 9.97 -1.20
CA GLN A 8 4.77 10.74 -1.27
C GLN A 8 5.04 12.25 -1.27
N ASN A 9 4.39 12.97 -2.19
CA ASN A 9 4.54 14.42 -2.36
C ASN A 9 6.01 14.90 -2.40
N GLY A 10 6.90 14.12 -3.03
CA GLY A 10 8.33 14.41 -3.11
C GLY A 10 9.12 14.18 -1.81
N GLN A 11 8.50 13.61 -0.78
CA GLN A 11 9.15 13.19 0.46
C GLN A 11 9.23 11.67 0.53
N VAL A 12 10.25 11.17 1.24
CA VAL A 12 10.46 9.75 1.48
C VAL A 12 10.30 9.49 2.98
N TYR A 13 9.43 8.56 3.32
CA TYR A 13 9.19 8.14 4.70
C TYR A 13 9.57 6.67 4.85
N GLN A 14 10.43 6.37 5.82
CA GLN A 14 10.85 5.01 6.12
C GLN A 14 10.42 4.64 7.53
N GLN A 15 9.78 3.49 7.68
CA GLN A 15 9.30 3.04 8.96
C GLN A 15 9.22 1.50 9.03
N GLU A 16 9.70 0.94 10.14
CA GLU A 16 9.44 -0.44 10.50
C GLU A 16 7.99 -0.62 10.97
N VAL A 17 7.33 -1.66 10.45
CA VAL A 17 5.98 -2.04 10.87
C VAL A 17 6.00 -3.45 11.46
N THR A 18 4.97 -3.77 12.24
CA THR A 18 4.77 -5.16 12.69
C THR A 18 4.51 -6.04 11.47
N GLU A 19 5.01 -7.26 11.48
CA GLU A 19 4.73 -8.22 10.41
C GLU A 19 3.22 -8.42 10.23
N ASN A 20 2.79 -8.66 8.99
CA ASN A 20 1.39 -8.80 8.60
C ASN A 20 0.54 -7.55 8.91
N SER A 21 1.16 -6.35 8.94
CA SER A 21 0.44 -5.09 9.14
C SER A 21 -0.30 -4.64 7.87
N ASN A 22 -1.48 -4.04 8.06
CA ASN A 22 -2.17 -3.29 7.02
C ASN A 22 -1.84 -1.80 7.14
N LEU A 23 -1.26 -1.20 6.09
CA LEU A 23 -0.78 0.18 6.15
C LEU A 23 -1.89 1.21 6.33
N VAL A 24 -3.10 0.94 5.82
CA VAL A 24 -4.24 1.86 5.99
C VAL A 24 -4.77 1.82 7.42
N VAL A 25 -4.76 0.66 8.07
CA VAL A 25 -5.07 0.56 9.51
C VAL A 25 -4.05 1.37 10.32
N LEU A 26 -2.76 1.21 10.04
CA LEU A 26 -1.70 1.97 10.71
C LEU A 26 -1.84 3.48 10.49
N ALA A 27 -2.18 3.92 9.27
CA ALA A 27 -2.47 5.32 8.97
C ALA A 27 -3.66 5.84 9.79
N GLY A 28 -4.74 5.06 9.88
CA GLY A 28 -5.94 5.40 10.66
C GLY A 28 -5.69 5.57 12.16
N VAL A 29 -4.75 4.82 12.73
CA VAL A 29 -4.32 4.97 14.13
C VAL A 29 -3.10 5.88 14.30
N LYS A 30 -2.75 6.67 13.26
CA LYS A 30 -1.63 7.64 13.25
C LYS A 30 -0.24 7.04 13.47
N LYS A 31 -0.08 5.73 13.26
CA LYS A 31 1.22 5.05 13.30
C LYS A 31 1.92 5.01 11.94
N PHE A 32 1.22 5.31 10.85
CA PHE A 32 1.79 5.46 9.51
C PHE A 32 1.08 6.63 8.78
N PRO A 33 1.16 7.87 9.31
CA PRO A 33 0.22 8.95 9.01
C PRO A 33 0.34 9.53 7.61
N HIS A 34 1.44 9.27 6.91
CA HIS A 34 1.73 9.85 5.60
C HIS A 34 0.83 9.24 4.52
N LEU A 35 0.55 7.94 4.56
CA LEU A 35 -0.28 7.28 3.55
C LEU A 35 -1.68 7.90 3.43
N LYS A 36 -2.03 8.43 2.26
CA LYS A 36 -3.40 8.86 1.93
C LYS A 36 -4.28 7.63 1.82
N TYR A 37 -5.46 7.72 2.42
CA TYR A 37 -6.48 6.67 2.32
C TYR A 37 -7.89 7.27 2.27
N GLY A 38 -8.86 6.41 2.02
CA GLY A 38 -10.28 6.75 1.96
C GLY A 38 -11.12 5.75 2.71
N CYS A 39 -11.78 4.83 1.98
CA CYS A 39 -12.74 3.91 2.59
C CYS A 39 -12.13 2.74 3.38
N GLY A 40 -10.86 2.38 3.15
CA GLY A 40 -10.20 1.23 3.79
C GLY A 40 -10.76 -0.15 3.40
N MET A 41 -11.71 -0.25 2.47
CA MET A 41 -12.47 -1.48 2.19
C MET A 41 -12.39 -1.99 0.74
N GLY A 42 -11.55 -1.36 -0.10
CA GLY A 42 -11.43 -1.69 -1.52
C GLY A 42 -12.62 -1.21 -2.37
N LYS A 43 -13.26 -0.09 -1.98
CA LYS A 43 -14.39 0.54 -2.70
C LYS A 43 -14.05 1.90 -3.33
N CYS A 44 -12.84 2.40 -3.11
CA CYS A 44 -12.31 3.63 -3.70
C CYS A 44 -10.83 3.45 -4.03
N THR A 45 -10.23 4.40 -4.75
CA THR A 45 -8.82 4.36 -5.17
C THR A 45 -7.92 5.35 -4.42
N LYS A 46 -8.40 6.00 -3.36
CA LYS A 46 -7.60 6.99 -2.60
C LYS A 46 -6.33 6.43 -1.94
N CYS A 47 -6.29 5.13 -1.66
CA CYS A 47 -5.10 4.45 -1.13
C CYS A 47 -4.32 3.70 -2.22
N MET A 48 -4.48 4.09 -3.49
CA MET A 48 -3.71 3.52 -4.59
C MET A 48 -2.23 3.86 -4.39
N VAL A 49 -1.38 2.87 -4.60
CA VAL A 49 0.08 2.98 -4.53
C VAL A 49 0.67 2.22 -5.69
N LYS A 50 1.80 2.67 -6.23
CA LYS A 50 2.63 1.89 -7.14
C LYS A 50 3.68 1.15 -6.34
N VAL A 51 3.81 -0.16 -6.55
CA VAL A 51 4.88 -0.95 -5.93
C VAL A 51 6.17 -0.71 -6.71
N VAL A 52 7.21 -0.25 -6.02
CA VAL A 52 8.54 0.02 -6.60
C VAL A 52 9.42 -1.23 -6.44
N THR A 53 9.45 -1.82 -5.25
CA THR A 53 10.16 -3.08 -4.92
C THR A 53 9.36 -3.90 -3.91
N GLY A 54 9.65 -5.21 -3.78
CA GLY A 54 8.99 -6.12 -2.83
C GLY A 54 7.60 -6.62 -3.25
N GLY A 55 7.21 -6.40 -4.51
CA GLY A 55 5.89 -6.82 -5.03
C GLY A 55 5.71 -8.33 -5.20
N ASP A 56 6.82 -9.07 -5.36
CA ASP A 56 6.87 -10.53 -5.46
C ASP A 56 6.43 -11.24 -4.17
N LYS A 57 6.50 -10.53 -3.04
CA LYS A 57 6.12 -11.02 -1.70
C LYS A 57 4.68 -10.68 -1.33
N LEU A 58 4.01 -9.86 -2.14
CA LEU A 58 2.63 -9.49 -1.92
C LEU A 58 1.69 -10.61 -2.36
N GLN A 59 0.53 -10.66 -1.71
CA GLN A 59 -0.59 -11.47 -2.17
C GLN A 59 -1.00 -11.03 -3.58
N GLU A 60 -1.49 -11.98 -4.38
CA GLU A 60 -2.05 -11.69 -5.70
C GLU A 60 -3.18 -10.65 -5.60
N PRO A 61 -3.34 -9.78 -6.61
CA PRO A 61 -4.42 -8.80 -6.63
C PRO A 61 -5.79 -9.46 -6.49
N ASN A 62 -6.54 -9.06 -5.46
CA ASN A 62 -7.85 -9.65 -5.22
C ASN A 62 -8.92 -9.07 -6.16
N TRP A 63 -10.12 -9.65 -6.19
CA TRP A 63 -11.20 -9.22 -7.08
C TRP A 63 -11.58 -7.73 -6.94
N LYS A 64 -11.44 -7.14 -5.74
CA LYS A 64 -11.74 -5.71 -5.52
C LYS A 64 -10.68 -4.84 -6.16
N GLU A 65 -9.40 -5.19 -6.03
CA GLU A 65 -8.33 -4.51 -6.72
C GLU A 65 -8.55 -4.58 -8.23
N ASN A 66 -8.78 -5.78 -8.77
CA ASN A 66 -9.06 -5.98 -10.20
C ASN A 66 -10.22 -5.11 -10.69
N LYS A 67 -11.31 -5.05 -9.92
CA LYS A 67 -12.46 -4.21 -10.25
C LYS A 67 -12.17 -2.70 -10.18
N MET A 68 -11.37 -2.26 -9.21
CA MET A 68 -11.16 -0.82 -8.95
C MET A 68 -10.00 -0.21 -9.75
N LEU A 69 -8.98 -1.02 -10.07
CA LEU A 69 -7.75 -0.57 -10.73
C LEU A 69 -7.69 -0.97 -12.20
N GLY A 70 -8.35 -2.05 -12.62
CA GLY A 70 -8.30 -2.54 -14.00
C GLY A 70 -6.86 -2.74 -14.47
N ASP A 71 -6.53 -2.21 -15.64
CA ASP A 71 -5.22 -2.36 -16.28
C ASP A 71 -4.05 -1.81 -15.46
N LYS A 72 -4.32 -0.88 -14.52
CA LYS A 72 -3.28 -0.33 -13.63
C LYS A 72 -2.61 -1.40 -12.76
N ILE A 73 -3.26 -2.53 -12.51
CA ILE A 73 -2.61 -3.66 -11.81
C ILE A 73 -1.41 -4.16 -12.58
N ASN A 74 -1.51 -4.24 -13.90
CA ASN A 74 -0.42 -4.68 -14.77
C ASN A 74 0.74 -3.67 -14.80
N GLU A 75 0.47 -2.41 -14.45
CA GLU A 75 1.47 -1.37 -14.28
C GLU A 75 2.10 -1.35 -12.86
N GLY A 76 1.74 -2.30 -12.00
CA GLY A 76 2.25 -2.43 -10.63
C GLY A 76 1.49 -1.60 -9.59
N PHE A 77 0.31 -1.06 -9.91
CA PHE A 77 -0.53 -0.38 -8.92
C PHE A 77 -1.32 -1.38 -8.07
N ARG A 78 -1.42 -1.08 -6.78
CA ARG A 78 -2.16 -1.85 -5.77
C ARG A 78 -2.98 -0.92 -4.88
N LEU A 79 -3.96 -1.46 -4.18
CA LEU A 79 -4.68 -0.72 -3.14
C LEU A 79 -4.07 -1.04 -1.78
N ALA A 80 -3.42 -0.07 -1.13
CA ALA A 80 -2.75 -0.30 0.15
C ALA A 80 -3.68 -0.85 1.25
N CYS A 81 -4.99 -0.57 1.19
CA CYS A 81 -5.97 -1.16 2.13
C CYS A 81 -6.18 -2.67 1.94
N GLN A 82 -5.80 -3.24 0.81
CA GLN A 82 -5.92 -4.66 0.49
C GLN A 82 -4.61 -5.43 0.68
N LEU A 83 -3.54 -4.75 1.09
CA LEU A 83 -2.23 -5.36 1.33
C LEU A 83 -2.02 -5.66 2.81
N TYR A 84 -1.26 -6.72 3.06
CA TYR A 84 -0.69 -7.05 4.36
C TYR A 84 0.81 -7.24 4.17
N ILE A 85 1.62 -6.46 4.91
CA ILE A 85 3.06 -6.38 4.69
C ILE A 85 3.79 -7.38 5.59
N SER A 86 4.41 -8.39 4.98
CA SER A 86 5.23 -9.41 5.66
C SER A 86 6.74 -9.20 5.46
N GLU A 87 7.14 -8.66 4.31
CA GLU A 87 8.54 -8.38 3.94
C GLU A 87 8.74 -6.90 3.60
N ASP A 88 10.00 -6.49 3.48
CA ASP A 88 10.37 -5.11 3.14
C ASP A 88 9.75 -4.68 1.80
N ILE A 89 9.26 -3.45 1.75
CA ILE A 89 8.53 -2.95 0.58
C ILE A 89 8.76 -1.46 0.35
N GLU A 90 8.82 -1.08 -0.92
CA GLU A 90 8.89 0.31 -1.36
C GLU A 90 7.68 0.66 -2.22
N LEU A 91 6.99 1.73 -1.84
CA LEU A 91 5.73 2.18 -2.42
C LEU A 91 5.84 3.65 -2.84
N CYS A 92 5.19 4.00 -3.94
CA CYS A 92 5.00 5.38 -4.36
C CYS A 92 3.51 5.75 -4.38
N GLN A 93 3.17 6.91 -3.81
CA GLN A 93 1.83 7.46 -3.80
C GLN A 93 1.85 8.94 -4.20
N GLU A 94 1.36 9.23 -5.40
CA GLU A 94 1.13 10.59 -5.90
C GLU A 94 -0.25 11.11 -5.48
#